data_AF-A0A960E159-F1
#
_entry.id   AF-A0A960E159-F1
#
_cell.length_a   1.000
_cell.length_b   1.000
_cell.length_c   1.000
_cell.angle_alpha   90.00
_cell.angle_beta   90.00
_cell.angle_gamma   90.00
#
_symmetry.space_group_name_H-M   'P 1'
#
loop_
_entity.id
_entity.type
_entity.pdbx_description
1 polymer ?
#
loop_
_entity_poly.entity_id
_entity_poly.type
_entity_poly.pdbx_seq_one_letter_code
_entity_poly.pdbx_strand_id
1 'polypeptide(L)'
;MAAINRRRFLAGSAGFAGAVWLGACSSGSSDEGATDDRVLDVLPDDPALVLAAPGTAGLFDEDYWQSRVDEYLGVVTAELDAGSPTSIAGHLIMAQRDPDFTWDTSAVTVDSLAEVWDKIDALEDTRDFTLMYLHWVLALGQGDTPSTTVDPAVLDAIRQRLLDNRWRYDDPQVAGKVDSQWYWSENHILILAADEYLAGQAMPDETFAVAGITGTEAMARTKPVILDWLAERAQFGFFEWHSHVYMLKNISPLTMLVELADDPEVV
;
A
#
# COMPACT_ATOMS: atom_id res chain seq x y z
N MET A 1 18.89 3.06 9.56
CA MET A 1 17.53 2.80 10.11
C MET A 1 17.32 1.28 10.25
N ALA A 2 16.38 0.80 11.08
CA ALA A 2 16.19 -0.65 11.28
C ALA A 2 15.61 -1.31 10.02
N ALA A 3 16.26 -2.37 9.53
CA ALA A 3 15.90 -3.12 8.32
C ALA A 3 14.43 -3.56 8.31
N ILE A 4 13.80 -3.53 7.14
CA ILE A 4 12.45 -4.05 6.90
C ILE A 4 12.46 -5.56 7.20
N ASN A 5 12.06 -5.89 8.42
CA ASN A 5 11.81 -7.25 8.86
C ASN A 5 10.36 -7.29 9.32
N ARG A 6 9.64 -8.30 8.83
CA ARG A 6 8.28 -8.76 9.18
C ARG A 6 7.89 -8.66 10.67
N ARG A 7 8.86 -8.50 11.56
CA ARG A 7 8.73 -8.28 13.01
C ARG A 7 7.99 -7.00 13.46
N ARG A 8 7.75 -5.99 12.61
CA ARG A 8 6.87 -4.86 13.02
C ARG A 8 5.39 -5.23 13.06
N PHE A 9 4.94 -6.20 12.26
CA PHE A 9 3.56 -6.70 12.29
C PHE A 9 3.23 -7.54 13.55
N LEU A 10 4.20 -8.28 14.10
CA LEU A 10 3.96 -9.15 15.26
C LEU A 10 4.30 -8.54 16.63
N ALA A 11 5.08 -7.46 16.69
CA ALA A 11 5.45 -6.82 17.96
C ALA A 11 4.52 -5.67 18.36
N GLY A 12 3.78 -5.06 17.42
CA GLY A 12 2.85 -3.96 17.70
C GLY A 12 1.52 -4.39 18.29
N SER A 13 1.03 -5.58 17.95
CA SER A 13 -0.28 -6.11 18.35
C SER A 13 -0.30 -6.81 19.73
N ALA A 14 0.86 -7.10 20.33
CA ALA A 14 0.96 -7.70 21.67
C ALA A 14 1.34 -6.71 22.79
N GLY A 15 1.68 -5.46 22.46
CA GLY A 15 2.39 -4.55 23.37
C GLY A 15 1.56 -3.49 24.11
N PHE A 16 0.34 -3.17 23.68
CA PHE A 16 -0.39 -2.00 24.20
C PHE A 16 -1.70 -2.28 24.94
N ALA A 17 -2.11 -3.55 25.09
CA ALA A 17 -3.28 -3.94 25.90
C ALA A 17 -2.97 -4.12 27.40
N GLY A 18 -1.81 -3.64 27.86
CA GLY A 18 -1.24 -4.02 29.15
C GLY A 18 -0.93 -2.89 30.11
N ALA A 19 -1.67 -1.77 30.16
CA ALA A 19 -1.65 -0.86 31.33
C ALA A 19 -2.61 0.34 31.25
N VAL A 20 -3.94 0.18 31.11
CA VAL A 20 -4.89 1.13 31.72
C VAL A 20 -6.20 0.40 32.03
N TRP A 21 -6.27 -0.27 33.19
CA TRP A 21 -7.55 -0.68 33.77
C TRP A 21 -7.51 -0.47 35.28
N LEU A 22 -7.72 0.77 35.70
CA LEU A 22 -8.18 1.09 37.06
C LEU A 22 -9.12 2.29 37.03
N GLY A 23 -10.41 1.99 37.13
CA GLY A 23 -11.40 2.84 37.78
C GLY A 23 -12.28 3.68 36.87
N ALA A 24 -13.53 3.24 36.68
CA ALA A 24 -14.69 3.94 37.25
C ALA A 24 -15.97 3.12 37.05
N CYS A 25 -16.80 3.13 38.08
CA CYS A 25 -17.99 2.33 38.28
C CYS A 25 -19.25 2.89 37.61
N SER A 26 -20.22 1.98 37.38
CA SER A 26 -21.63 2.05 37.81
C SER A 26 -22.75 2.09 36.75
N SER A 27 -23.75 1.23 37.03
CA SER A 27 -25.15 1.16 36.55
C SER A 27 -25.38 0.95 35.04
N GLY A 28 -26.24 0.06 34.56
CA GLY A 28 -27.47 -0.48 35.14
C GLY A 28 -28.66 -0.05 34.27
N SER A 29 -29.48 -1.03 33.89
CA SER A 29 -30.77 -0.97 33.18
C SER A 29 -30.80 -0.85 31.65
N SER A 30 -31.58 -1.78 31.12
CA SER A 30 -32.11 -2.02 29.77
C SER A 30 -32.86 -0.85 29.17
N ASP A 31 -32.74 -0.67 27.85
CA ASP A 31 -33.90 -0.41 26.99
C ASP A 31 -33.66 -0.82 25.54
N GLU A 32 -34.74 -1.25 24.90
CA GLU A 32 -34.84 -1.81 23.55
C GLU A 32 -34.71 -0.75 22.45
N GLY A 33 -34.20 -1.15 21.28
CA GLY A 33 -34.53 -0.52 20.00
C GLY A 33 -33.44 0.34 19.35
N ALA A 34 -32.50 -0.29 18.65
CA ALA A 34 -31.86 0.27 17.47
C ALA A 34 -31.45 -0.89 16.56
N THR A 35 -31.93 -0.89 15.32
CA THR A 35 -31.45 -1.76 14.24
C THR A 35 -30.04 -1.32 13.88
N ASP A 36 -29.03 -2.01 14.43
CA ASP A 36 -27.63 -1.85 14.08
C ASP A 36 -27.24 -2.98 13.11
N ASP A 37 -27.47 -2.78 11.81
CA ASP A 37 -26.99 -3.67 10.75
C ASP A 37 -25.50 -3.40 10.43
N ARG A 38 -24.66 -3.25 11.47
CA ARG A 38 -23.21 -3.32 11.33
C ARG A 38 -22.79 -4.77 11.50
N VAL A 39 -22.80 -5.50 10.39
CA VAL A 39 -22.26 -6.86 10.30
C VAL A 39 -20.73 -6.79 10.29
N LEU A 40 -20.14 -6.33 11.39
CA LEU A 40 -18.72 -6.52 11.73
C LEU A 40 -18.54 -7.20 13.09
N ASP A 41 -19.62 -7.67 13.72
CA ASP A 41 -19.62 -8.35 15.02
C ASP A 41 -19.07 -9.79 15.01
N VAL A 42 -18.30 -10.18 13.98
CA VAL A 42 -17.55 -11.45 13.99
C VAL A 42 -16.19 -11.29 13.30
N LEU A 43 -15.41 -10.29 13.70
CA LEU A 43 -14.01 -10.60 13.95
C LEU A 43 -13.93 -10.85 15.45
N PRO A 44 -13.58 -12.07 15.91
CA PRO A 44 -13.51 -12.32 17.34
C PRO A 44 -12.58 -11.28 17.97
N ASP A 45 -13.01 -10.67 19.08
CA ASP A 45 -12.18 -9.86 19.99
C ASP A 45 -11.00 -10.67 20.58
N ASP A 46 -10.69 -11.83 20.00
CA ASP A 46 -9.61 -12.69 20.42
C ASP A 46 -8.30 -12.17 19.80
N PRO A 47 -7.33 -11.69 20.61
CA PRO A 47 -6.00 -11.30 20.15
C PRO A 47 -5.18 -12.47 19.57
N ALA A 48 -5.82 -13.62 19.32
CA ALA A 48 -5.26 -14.84 18.80
C ALA A 48 -5.94 -15.33 17.51
N LEU A 49 -6.04 -14.49 16.48
CA LEU A 49 -5.75 -14.97 15.12
C LEU A 49 -4.24 -15.24 15.05
N VAL A 50 -3.76 -16.20 15.86
CA VAL A 50 -2.40 -16.71 15.78
C VAL A 50 -2.36 -17.48 14.47
N LEU A 51 -1.91 -16.83 13.41
CA LEU A 51 -1.46 -17.52 12.21
C LEU A 51 -0.55 -18.66 12.66
N ALA A 52 -0.84 -19.88 12.21
CA ALA A 52 -0.03 -21.02 12.57
C ALA A 52 1.45 -20.73 12.24
N ALA A 53 2.36 -21.27 13.03
CA ALA A 53 3.78 -20.98 12.84
C ALA A 53 4.23 -21.40 11.42
N PRO A 54 5.16 -20.66 10.78
CA PRO A 54 5.79 -21.12 9.54
C PRO A 54 6.30 -22.56 9.67
N GLY A 55 6.16 -23.35 8.61
CA GLY A 55 6.50 -24.77 8.59
C GLY A 55 5.47 -25.72 9.20
N THR A 56 4.34 -25.21 9.72
CA THR A 56 3.19 -26.06 10.07
C THR A 56 2.44 -26.53 8.83
N ALA A 57 1.60 -27.57 8.96
CA ALA A 57 0.89 -28.15 7.82
C ALA A 57 0.04 -27.11 7.08
N GLY A 58 0.32 -26.93 5.78
CA GLY A 58 -0.35 -25.93 4.94
C GLY A 58 0.38 -24.59 4.82
N LEU A 59 1.47 -24.38 5.58
CA LEU A 59 2.32 -23.19 5.51
C LEU A 59 3.74 -23.56 5.10
N PHE A 60 4.40 -22.65 4.37
CA PHE A 60 5.81 -22.81 4.05
C PHE A 60 6.67 -22.60 5.29
N ASP A 61 7.76 -23.36 5.38
CA ASP A 61 8.86 -23.08 6.30
C ASP A 61 9.46 -21.70 5.99
N GLU A 62 9.83 -20.94 7.02
CA GLU A 62 10.29 -19.57 6.84
C GLU A 62 11.64 -19.52 6.10
N ASP A 63 12.59 -20.39 6.44
CA ASP A 63 13.90 -20.41 5.79
C ASP A 63 13.74 -20.81 4.31
N TYR A 64 12.85 -21.76 4.03
CA TYR A 64 12.50 -22.10 2.66
C TYR A 64 11.89 -20.90 1.91
N TRP A 65 10.90 -20.23 2.50
CA TRP A 65 10.28 -19.04 1.90
C TRP A 65 11.32 -17.95 1.61
N GLN A 66 12.18 -17.63 2.59
CA GLN A 66 13.25 -16.65 2.43
C GLN A 66 14.22 -17.05 1.31
N SER A 67 14.55 -18.33 1.15
CA SER A 67 15.39 -18.80 0.04
C SER A 67 14.72 -18.62 -1.34
N ARG A 68 13.39 -18.72 -1.42
CA ARG A 68 12.63 -18.45 -2.66
C ARG A 68 12.62 -16.97 -2.99
N VAL A 69 12.54 -16.11 -1.97
CA VAL A 69 12.67 -14.65 -2.12
C VAL A 69 14.07 -14.31 -2.64
N ASP A 70 15.12 -14.90 -2.09
CA ASP A 70 16.51 -14.70 -2.54
C ASP A 70 16.70 -15.10 -4.01
N GLU A 71 16.18 -16.26 -4.40
CA GLU A 71 16.24 -16.73 -5.79
C GLU A 71 15.50 -15.78 -6.74
N TYR A 72 14.31 -15.32 -6.35
CA TYR A 72 13.53 -14.39 -7.15
C TYR A 72 14.24 -13.04 -7.30
N LEU A 73 14.73 -12.45 -6.20
CA LEU A 73 15.48 -11.19 -6.21
C LEU A 73 16.71 -11.31 -7.09
N GLY A 74 17.49 -12.38 -6.98
CA GLY A 74 18.65 -12.62 -7.84
C GLY A 74 18.33 -12.64 -9.34
N VAL A 75 17.12 -13.06 -9.73
CA VAL A 75 16.67 -13.00 -11.13
C VAL A 75 16.22 -11.59 -11.51
N VAL A 76 15.37 -10.94 -10.70
CA VAL A 76 14.79 -9.64 -11.07
C VAL A 76 15.75 -8.46 -10.90
N THR A 77 16.86 -8.64 -10.19
CA THR A 77 17.93 -7.64 -10.05
C THR A 77 19.19 -7.99 -10.85
N ALA A 78 19.08 -8.91 -11.80
CA ALA A 78 20.20 -9.26 -12.68
C ALA A 78 20.52 -8.14 -13.69
N GLU A 79 19.50 -7.38 -14.11
CA GLU A 79 19.63 -6.24 -15.02
C GLU A 79 18.67 -5.13 -14.58
N LEU A 80 19.19 -3.91 -14.51
CA LEU A 80 18.38 -2.73 -14.18
C LEU A 80 17.66 -2.22 -15.42
N ASP A 81 16.33 -2.21 -15.36
CA ASP A 81 15.50 -1.30 -16.15
C ASP A 81 15.20 -0.05 -15.31
N ALA A 82 15.86 1.07 -15.64
CA ALA A 82 15.71 2.35 -14.93
C ALA A 82 14.40 3.08 -15.27
N GLY A 83 13.68 2.66 -16.32
CA GLY A 83 12.35 3.19 -16.67
C GLY A 83 11.19 2.43 -16.01
N SER A 84 11.47 1.39 -15.23
CA SER A 84 10.47 0.53 -14.60
C SER A 84 10.46 0.68 -13.08
N PRO A 85 9.40 1.25 -12.48
CA PRO A 85 9.26 1.35 -11.02
C PRO A 85 9.38 0.00 -10.30
N THR A 86 8.90 -1.09 -10.93
CA THR A 86 9.00 -2.44 -10.37
C THR A 86 10.46 -2.94 -10.35
N SER A 87 11.22 -2.67 -11.40
CA SER A 87 12.66 -2.99 -11.46
C SER A 87 13.43 -2.20 -10.40
N ILE A 88 13.17 -0.89 -10.29
CA ILE A 88 13.78 -0.01 -9.28
C ILE A 88 13.47 -0.52 -7.86
N ALA A 89 12.20 -0.81 -7.57
CA ALA A 89 11.79 -1.35 -6.28
C ALA A 89 12.47 -2.69 -5.97
N GLY A 90 12.60 -3.59 -6.95
CA GLY A 90 13.31 -4.86 -6.78
C GLY A 90 14.78 -4.67 -6.39
N HIS A 91 15.49 -3.74 -7.04
CA HIS A 91 16.88 -3.42 -6.70
C HIS A 91 17.01 -2.78 -5.31
N LEU A 92 16.07 -1.91 -4.93
CA LEU A 92 16.02 -1.34 -3.58
C LEU A 92 15.78 -2.40 -2.51
N ILE A 93 14.87 -3.36 -2.75
CA ILE A 93 14.61 -4.48 -1.83
C ILE A 93 15.86 -5.34 -1.68
N MET A 94 16.54 -5.67 -2.78
CA MET A 94 17.79 -6.45 -2.75
C MET A 94 18.89 -5.71 -1.97
N ALA A 95 19.07 -4.40 -2.20
CA ALA A 95 20.06 -3.59 -1.50
C ALA A 95 19.79 -3.44 0.01
N GLN A 96 18.53 -3.43 0.43
CA GLN A 96 18.19 -3.44 1.86
C GLN A 96 18.46 -4.79 2.53
N ARG A 97 18.39 -5.87 1.75
CA ARG A 97 18.57 -7.24 2.23
C ARG A 97 20.03 -7.68 2.25
N ASP A 98 20.80 -7.26 1.24
CA ASP A 98 22.21 -7.52 1.08
C ASP A 98 22.98 -6.19 1.03
N PRO A 99 23.63 -5.76 2.12
CA PRO A 99 24.40 -4.52 2.17
C PRO A 99 25.60 -4.47 1.20
N ASP A 100 26.06 -5.62 0.70
CA ASP A 100 27.15 -5.70 -0.27
C ASP A 100 26.64 -5.62 -1.72
N PHE A 101 25.33 -5.72 -1.94
CA PHE A 101 24.72 -5.56 -3.26
C PHE A 101 24.83 -4.11 -3.74
N THR A 102 25.34 -3.95 -4.96
CA THR A 102 25.48 -2.63 -5.60
C THR A 102 24.83 -2.64 -6.97
N TRP A 103 24.26 -1.50 -7.34
CA TRP A 103 23.59 -1.28 -8.62
C TRP A 103 23.70 0.20 -9.00
N ASP A 104 23.47 0.52 -10.27
CA ASP A 104 23.61 1.88 -10.80
C ASP A 104 22.39 2.75 -10.48
N THR A 105 22.33 3.28 -9.25
CA THR A 105 21.26 4.21 -8.84
C THR A 105 21.28 5.50 -9.64
N SER A 106 22.42 5.89 -10.25
CA SER A 106 22.53 7.11 -11.05
C SER A 106 21.80 7.03 -12.39
N ALA A 107 21.50 5.82 -12.87
CA ALA A 107 20.66 5.62 -14.04
C ALA A 107 19.19 5.98 -13.79
N VAL A 108 18.74 5.92 -12.53
CA VAL A 108 17.37 6.26 -12.14
C VAL A 108 17.25 7.78 -12.02
N THR A 109 16.74 8.38 -13.08
CA THR A 109 16.55 9.83 -13.22
C THR A 109 15.10 10.16 -13.54
N VAL A 110 14.72 11.44 -13.42
CA VAL A 110 13.39 11.89 -13.84
C VAL A 110 13.15 11.54 -15.31
N ASP A 111 14.15 11.74 -16.17
CA ASP A 111 14.05 11.44 -17.61
C ASP A 111 13.94 9.93 -17.89
N SER A 112 14.60 9.07 -17.10
CA SER A 112 14.49 7.62 -17.29
C SER A 112 13.06 7.10 -17.11
N LEU A 113 12.24 7.80 -16.29
CA LEU A 113 10.84 7.48 -16.02
C LEU A 113 9.86 8.28 -16.88
N ALA A 114 10.30 8.92 -17.97
CA ALA A 114 9.45 9.77 -18.82
C ALA A 114 8.15 9.09 -19.27
N GLU A 115 8.19 7.83 -19.70
CA GLU A 115 6.99 7.10 -20.12
C GLU A 115 6.00 6.85 -18.97
N VAL A 116 6.51 6.63 -17.76
CA VAL A 116 5.69 6.51 -16.54
C VAL A 116 4.99 7.82 -16.24
N TRP A 117 5.71 8.93 -16.35
CA TRP A 117 5.16 10.27 -16.16
C TRP A 117 4.11 10.61 -17.20
N ASP A 118 4.38 10.33 -18.48
CA ASP A 118 3.45 10.60 -19.57
C ASP A 118 2.11 9.90 -19.33
N LYS A 119 2.14 8.63 -18.90
CA LYS A 119 0.92 7.87 -18.57
C LYS A 119 0.11 8.50 -17.42
N ILE A 120 0.79 8.85 -16.33
CA ILE A 120 0.14 9.46 -15.16
C ILE A 120 -0.41 10.85 -15.51
N ASP A 121 0.42 11.67 -16.14
CA ASP A 121 0.13 13.06 -16.48
C ASP A 121 -0.98 13.14 -17.54
N ALA A 122 -1.11 12.14 -18.42
CA ALA A 122 -2.20 12.03 -19.39
C ALA A 122 -3.53 11.52 -18.80
N LEU A 123 -3.58 11.13 -17.52
CA LEU A 123 -4.73 10.47 -16.91
C LEU A 123 -5.12 9.18 -17.65
N GLU A 124 -4.11 8.41 -18.09
CA GLU A 124 -4.30 7.18 -18.86
C GLU A 124 -4.64 5.99 -17.96
N ASP A 125 -5.63 5.19 -18.35
CA ASP A 125 -5.85 3.87 -17.75
C ASP A 125 -4.73 2.89 -18.16
N THR A 126 -4.06 2.15 -17.28
CA THR A 126 -4.23 1.94 -15.83
C THR A 126 -3.11 2.64 -15.02
N ARG A 127 -3.14 3.97 -14.87
CA ARG A 127 -2.06 4.71 -14.18
C ARG A 127 -1.93 4.34 -12.70
N ASP A 128 -3.03 4.00 -12.06
CA ASP A 128 -3.11 3.51 -10.69
C ASP A 128 -2.22 2.28 -10.45
N PHE A 129 -2.13 1.37 -11.43
CA PHE A 129 -1.19 0.24 -11.31
C PHE A 129 0.26 0.69 -11.22
N THR A 130 0.61 1.79 -11.89
CA THR A 130 1.95 2.37 -11.87
C THR A 130 2.20 3.12 -10.56
N LEU A 131 1.21 3.89 -10.09
CA LEU A 131 1.27 4.66 -8.84
C LEU A 131 1.53 3.73 -7.64
N MET A 132 0.89 2.57 -7.59
CA MET A 132 1.16 1.52 -6.60
C MET A 132 2.65 1.14 -6.51
N TYR A 133 3.35 1.00 -7.64
CA TYR A 133 4.78 0.69 -7.64
C TYR A 133 5.65 1.91 -7.29
N LEU A 134 5.19 3.13 -7.58
CA LEU A 134 5.87 4.34 -7.17
C LEU A 134 5.81 4.57 -5.66
N HIS A 135 4.76 4.10 -4.97
CA HIS A 135 4.73 4.07 -3.50
C HIS A 135 5.88 3.25 -2.92
N TRP A 136 6.20 2.09 -3.53
CA TRP A 136 7.35 1.28 -3.14
C TRP A 136 8.68 2.01 -3.38
N VAL A 137 8.85 2.64 -4.54
CA VAL A 137 10.07 3.42 -4.84
C VAL A 137 10.21 4.57 -3.84
N LEU A 138 9.11 5.28 -3.54
CA LEU A 138 9.11 6.36 -2.55
C LEU A 138 9.49 5.85 -1.16
N ALA A 139 8.87 4.77 -0.68
CA ALA A 139 9.13 4.22 0.64
C ALA A 139 10.57 3.70 0.79
N LEU A 140 11.07 2.97 -0.21
CA LEU A 140 12.36 2.27 -0.14
C LEU A 140 13.54 3.14 -0.56
N GLY A 141 13.35 4.09 -1.47
CA GLY A 141 14.38 4.93 -2.07
C GLY A 141 14.86 6.09 -1.20
N GLN A 142 14.38 6.17 0.04
CA GLN A 142 14.76 7.16 1.06
C GLN A 142 15.82 6.62 2.04
N GLY A 143 16.55 5.57 1.66
CA GLY A 143 17.56 4.93 2.51
C GLY A 143 18.78 5.80 2.81
N ASP A 144 19.72 5.27 3.60
CA ASP A 144 20.92 5.95 4.10
C ASP A 144 22.23 5.53 3.40
N THR A 145 22.15 4.69 2.37
CA THR A 145 23.31 4.22 1.59
C THR A 145 23.17 4.50 0.09
N PRO A 146 24.27 4.61 -0.68
CA PRO A 146 24.20 4.85 -2.12
C PRO A 146 23.33 3.85 -2.91
N SER A 147 23.17 2.62 -2.43
CA SER A 147 22.36 1.57 -3.06
C SER A 147 20.93 1.48 -2.52
N THR A 148 20.59 2.25 -1.49
CA THR A 148 19.23 2.33 -0.93
C THR A 148 18.60 3.72 -1.08
N THR A 149 19.32 4.66 -1.69
CA THR A 149 18.86 6.01 -1.98
C THR A 149 18.69 6.21 -3.49
N VAL A 150 17.54 6.75 -3.90
CA VAL A 150 17.30 7.24 -5.27
C VAL A 150 17.49 8.76 -5.30
N ASP A 151 17.80 9.32 -6.46
CA ASP A 151 17.91 10.78 -6.65
C ASP A 151 16.68 11.50 -6.04
N PRO A 152 16.88 12.47 -5.12
CA PRO A 152 15.79 13.24 -4.53
C PRO A 152 14.84 13.87 -5.56
N ALA A 153 15.35 14.28 -6.73
CA ALA A 153 14.52 14.83 -7.79
C ALA A 153 13.48 13.83 -8.32
N VAL A 154 13.81 12.53 -8.35
CA VAL A 154 12.87 11.46 -8.71
C VAL A 154 11.82 11.30 -7.61
N LEU A 155 12.22 11.31 -6.34
CA LEU A 155 11.27 11.20 -5.23
C LEU A 155 10.30 12.38 -5.19
N ASP A 156 10.78 13.60 -5.44
CA ASP A 156 9.95 14.79 -5.54
C ASP A 156 9.01 14.73 -6.76
N ALA A 157 9.49 14.21 -7.89
CA ALA A 157 8.67 13.97 -9.07
C ALA A 157 7.55 12.94 -8.82
N ILE A 158 7.76 11.94 -7.96
CA ILE A 158 6.73 11.01 -7.50
C ILE A 158 5.72 11.74 -6.62
N ARG A 159 6.18 12.44 -5.58
CA ARG A 159 5.32 13.19 -4.65
C ARG A 159 4.41 14.18 -5.38
N GLN A 160 4.97 14.95 -6.31
CA GLN A 160 4.20 15.91 -7.11
C GLN A 160 3.04 15.24 -7.84
N ARG A 161 3.30 14.08 -8.47
CA ARG A 161 2.27 13.34 -9.22
C ARG A 161 1.24 12.71 -8.32
N LEU A 162 1.60 12.27 -7.13
CA LEU A 162 0.63 11.81 -6.13
C LEU A 162 -0.31 12.94 -5.68
N LEU A 163 0.22 14.16 -5.47
CA LEU A 163 -0.57 15.34 -5.10
C LEU A 163 -1.44 15.87 -6.25
N ASP A 164 -0.93 15.83 -7.48
CA ASP A 164 -1.63 16.34 -8.67
C ASP A 164 -2.59 15.32 -9.31
N ASN A 165 -2.59 14.07 -8.82
CA ASN A 165 -3.43 13.03 -9.39
C ASN A 165 -4.92 13.26 -9.09
N ARG A 166 -5.76 12.84 -10.04
CA ARG A 166 -7.20 12.68 -9.83
C ARG A 166 -7.45 11.27 -9.30
N TRP A 167 -7.94 11.15 -8.07
CA TRP A 167 -8.08 9.87 -7.38
C TRP A 167 -9.48 9.26 -7.52
N ARG A 168 -10.52 10.10 -7.63
CA ARG A 168 -11.90 9.64 -7.67
C ARG A 168 -12.63 10.07 -8.93
N TYR A 169 -13.63 9.27 -9.32
CA TYR A 169 -14.49 9.57 -10.47
C TYR A 169 -15.33 10.83 -10.27
N ASP A 170 -15.55 11.26 -9.02
CA ASP A 170 -16.31 12.44 -8.62
C ASP A 170 -15.43 13.63 -8.17
N ASP A 171 -14.10 13.46 -8.14
CA ASP A 171 -13.19 14.60 -8.01
C ASP A 171 -13.34 15.55 -9.22
N PRO A 172 -13.03 16.86 -9.08
CA PRO A 172 -13.04 17.80 -10.19
C PRO A 172 -12.31 17.30 -11.44
N GLN A 173 -12.83 17.64 -12.61
CA GLN A 173 -12.17 17.34 -13.87
C GLN A 173 -10.94 18.23 -14.05
N VAL A 174 -9.84 17.65 -14.53
CA VAL A 174 -8.62 18.41 -14.84
C VAL A 174 -8.80 19.11 -16.18
N ALA A 175 -8.75 20.45 -16.16
CA ALA A 175 -9.00 21.25 -17.35
C ALA A 175 -8.06 20.88 -18.51
N GLY A 176 -8.63 20.64 -19.68
CA GLY A 176 -7.87 20.32 -20.90
C GLY A 176 -7.33 18.88 -20.97
N LYS A 177 -7.67 18.02 -20.01
CA LYS A 177 -7.31 16.59 -20.05
C LYS A 177 -8.55 15.72 -20.29
N VAL A 178 -8.34 14.57 -20.94
CA VAL A 178 -9.34 13.51 -21.04
C VAL A 178 -8.94 12.44 -20.03
N ASP A 179 -9.74 12.27 -18.98
CA ASP A 179 -9.51 11.18 -18.02
C ASP A 179 -10.08 9.88 -18.59
N SER A 180 -9.20 8.93 -18.87
CA SER A 180 -9.56 7.62 -19.40
C SER A 180 -9.55 6.52 -18.35
N GLN A 181 -9.17 6.82 -17.11
CA GLN A 181 -9.09 5.86 -16.02
C GLN A 181 -10.40 5.12 -15.81
N TRP A 182 -10.30 3.80 -15.66
CA TRP A 182 -11.41 3.00 -15.20
C TRP A 182 -11.44 3.00 -13.67
N TYR A 183 -12.55 3.48 -13.07
CA TYR A 183 -12.68 3.64 -11.62
C TYR A 183 -13.47 2.50 -10.92
N TRP A 184 -14.08 1.60 -11.71
CA TRP A 184 -15.23 0.82 -11.23
C TRP A 184 -14.99 -0.68 -11.09
N SER A 185 -13.90 -1.21 -11.65
CA SER A 185 -13.60 -2.64 -11.49
C SER A 185 -13.20 -2.93 -10.05
N GLU A 186 -13.32 -4.20 -9.64
CA GLU A 186 -12.96 -4.67 -8.31
C GLU A 186 -11.56 -4.22 -7.86
N ASN A 187 -10.57 -4.35 -8.75
CA ASN A 187 -9.19 -3.99 -8.46
C ASN A 187 -9.00 -2.46 -8.35
N HIS A 188 -9.44 -1.69 -9.36
CA HIS A 188 -9.33 -0.23 -9.37
C HIS A 188 -9.92 0.46 -8.13
N ILE A 189 -11.05 -0.03 -7.60
CA ILE A 189 -11.65 0.55 -6.39
C ILE A 189 -10.66 0.51 -5.21
N LEU A 190 -10.05 -0.66 -4.96
CA LEU A 190 -9.09 -0.79 -3.88
C LEU A 190 -7.77 -0.08 -4.20
N ILE A 191 -7.25 -0.22 -5.42
CA ILE A 191 -5.95 0.37 -5.79
C ILE A 191 -5.99 1.89 -5.64
N LEU A 192 -7.00 2.55 -6.21
CA LEU A 192 -7.13 4.02 -6.10
C LEU A 192 -7.30 4.46 -4.65
N ALA A 193 -8.07 3.73 -3.86
CA ALA A 193 -8.23 4.03 -2.44
C ALA A 193 -6.93 3.85 -1.65
N ALA A 194 -6.18 2.78 -1.94
CA ALA A 194 -4.90 2.48 -1.30
C ALA A 194 -3.80 3.49 -1.68
N ASP A 195 -3.68 3.82 -2.96
CA ASP A 195 -2.71 4.80 -3.46
C ASP A 195 -3.00 6.19 -2.87
N GLU A 196 -4.26 6.64 -2.89
CA GLU A 196 -4.65 7.91 -2.29
C GLU A 196 -4.40 7.93 -0.78
N TYR A 197 -4.73 6.85 -0.08
CA TYR A 197 -4.47 6.71 1.36
C TYR A 197 -2.97 6.84 1.68
N LEU A 198 -2.12 6.09 0.97
CA LEU A 198 -0.68 6.11 1.20
C LEU A 198 -0.04 7.43 0.77
N ALA A 199 -0.56 8.08 -0.28
CA ALA A 199 -0.15 9.43 -0.66
C ALA A 199 -0.46 10.43 0.47
N GLY A 200 -1.66 10.32 1.05
CA GLY A 200 -2.07 11.16 2.18
C GLY A 200 -1.22 10.92 3.42
N GLN A 201 -0.88 9.65 3.71
CA GLN A 201 0.00 9.29 4.81
C GLN A 201 1.42 9.84 4.62
N ALA A 202 1.94 9.81 3.39
CA ALA A 202 3.27 10.33 3.07
C ALA A 202 3.34 11.86 3.16
N MET A 203 2.23 12.56 2.94
CA MET A 203 2.16 14.02 2.81
C MET A 203 0.90 14.59 3.50
N PRO A 204 0.77 14.44 4.84
CA PRO A 204 -0.49 14.69 5.55
C PRO A 204 -0.96 16.14 5.55
N ASP A 205 -0.01 17.08 5.42
CA ASP A 205 -0.27 18.53 5.44
C ASP A 205 -0.33 19.14 4.03
N GLU A 206 0.06 18.40 2.99
CA GLU A 206 0.07 18.89 1.61
C GLU A 206 -1.32 18.86 0.99
N THR A 207 -1.56 19.74 0.02
CA THR A 207 -2.84 19.82 -0.68
C THR A 207 -2.84 18.97 -1.94
N PHE A 208 -3.82 18.09 -2.04
CA PHE A 208 -4.13 17.31 -3.23
C PHE A 208 -4.84 18.22 -4.23
N ALA A 209 -4.12 18.64 -5.26
CA ALA A 209 -4.48 19.79 -6.10
C ALA A 209 -5.83 19.64 -6.80
N VAL A 210 -6.19 18.42 -7.21
CA VAL A 210 -7.45 18.14 -7.91
C VAL A 210 -8.64 18.18 -6.95
N ALA A 211 -8.53 17.52 -5.80
CA ALA A 211 -9.61 17.41 -4.82
C ALA A 211 -9.74 18.66 -3.92
N GLY A 212 -8.67 19.44 -3.79
CA GLY A 212 -8.64 20.62 -2.92
C GLY A 212 -8.67 20.28 -1.42
N ILE A 213 -8.17 19.09 -1.06
CA ILE A 213 -8.13 18.58 0.32
C ILE A 213 -6.69 18.34 0.76
N THR A 214 -6.46 18.29 2.07
CA THR A 214 -5.18 17.90 2.68
C THR A 214 -4.94 16.39 2.60
N GLY A 215 -3.70 15.94 2.75
CA GLY A 215 -3.37 14.51 2.84
C GLY A 215 -4.07 13.80 4.00
N THR A 216 -4.24 14.46 5.14
CA THR A 216 -5.01 13.93 6.27
C THR A 216 -6.49 13.70 5.91
N GLU A 217 -7.09 14.64 5.18
CA GLU A 217 -8.46 14.48 4.67
C GLU A 217 -8.56 13.41 3.58
N ALA A 218 -7.53 13.25 2.75
CA ALA A 218 -7.42 12.18 1.76
C ALA A 218 -7.40 10.80 2.43
N MET A 219 -6.61 10.62 3.49
CA MET A 219 -6.63 9.40 4.33
C MET A 219 -8.03 9.18 4.94
N ALA A 220 -8.61 10.21 5.53
CA ALA A 220 -9.91 10.11 6.19
C ALA A 220 -11.04 9.71 5.24
N ARG A 221 -11.03 10.20 3.98
CA ARG A 221 -12.05 9.87 2.98
C ARG A 221 -11.86 8.50 2.34
N THR A 222 -10.64 7.97 2.33
CA THR A 222 -10.30 6.68 1.68
C THR A 222 -10.36 5.50 2.62
N LYS A 223 -9.99 5.67 3.90
CA LYS A 223 -10.06 4.62 4.91
C LYS A 223 -11.39 3.84 4.90
N PRO A 224 -12.59 4.47 4.97
CA PRO A 224 -13.84 3.72 4.94
C PRO A 224 -14.03 2.92 3.65
N VAL A 225 -13.56 3.41 2.49
CA VAL A 225 -13.63 2.68 1.21
C VAL A 225 -12.78 1.41 1.25
N ILE A 226 -11.58 1.49 1.83
CA ILE A 226 -10.69 0.34 2.01
C ILE A 226 -11.37 -0.69 2.93
N LEU A 227 -11.86 -0.26 4.09
CA LEU A 227 -12.50 -1.15 5.06
C LEU A 227 -13.76 -1.82 4.50
N ASP A 228 -14.61 -1.07 3.79
CA ASP A 228 -15.82 -1.61 3.16
C ASP A 228 -15.46 -2.64 2.08
N TRP A 229 -14.45 -2.35 1.25
CA TRP A 229 -13.98 -3.31 0.23
C TRP A 229 -13.46 -4.60 0.88
N LEU A 230 -12.65 -4.48 1.95
CA LEU A 230 -12.12 -5.61 2.70
C LEU A 230 -13.23 -6.45 3.32
N ALA A 231 -14.20 -5.81 3.98
CA ALA A 231 -15.35 -6.47 4.57
C ALA A 231 -16.17 -7.22 3.52
N GLU A 232 -16.42 -6.59 2.37
CA GLU A 232 -17.17 -7.20 1.27
C GLU A 232 -16.41 -8.40 0.68
N ARG A 233 -15.09 -8.32 0.47
CA ARG A 233 -14.27 -9.48 0.02
C ARG A 233 -14.18 -10.58 1.06
N ALA A 234 -14.11 -10.25 2.35
CA ALA A 234 -14.11 -11.23 3.42
C ALA A 234 -15.44 -11.99 3.50
N GLN A 235 -16.56 -11.29 3.29
CA GLN A 235 -17.89 -11.89 3.35
C GLN A 235 -18.26 -12.69 2.10
N PHE A 236 -17.95 -12.16 0.91
CA PHE A 236 -18.47 -12.69 -0.35
C PHE A 236 -17.41 -13.27 -1.29
N GLY A 237 -16.14 -13.09 -0.98
CA GLY A 237 -15.03 -13.44 -1.87
C GLY A 237 -14.85 -12.43 -3.01
N PHE A 238 -13.98 -12.79 -3.96
CA PHE A 238 -13.71 -11.98 -5.16
C PHE A 238 -14.78 -12.18 -6.24
N PHE A 239 -15.21 -11.09 -6.87
CA PHE A 239 -16.22 -11.10 -7.93
C PHE A 239 -15.61 -11.16 -9.33
N GLU A 240 -14.35 -10.77 -9.53
CA GLU A 240 -13.65 -10.85 -10.83
C GLU A 240 -12.88 -12.18 -11.02
N TRP A 241 -13.48 -13.30 -10.58
CA TRP A 241 -12.87 -14.64 -10.59
C TRP A 241 -12.43 -15.16 -11.98
N HIS A 242 -12.98 -14.62 -13.07
CA HIS A 242 -12.53 -14.93 -14.44
C HIS A 242 -11.41 -14.03 -14.97
N SER A 243 -11.01 -13.02 -14.20
CA SER A 243 -10.00 -12.03 -14.57
C SER A 243 -8.61 -12.47 -14.10
N HIS A 244 -8.15 -13.63 -14.58
CA HIS A 244 -6.94 -14.32 -14.08
C HIS A 244 -5.68 -13.44 -14.04
N VAL A 245 -5.48 -12.54 -15.01
CA VAL A 245 -4.34 -11.60 -15.02
C VAL A 245 -4.51 -10.42 -14.05
N TYR A 246 -5.75 -10.13 -13.62
CA TYR A 246 -6.10 -9.03 -12.70
C TYR A 246 -6.28 -9.50 -11.25
N MET A 247 -6.33 -10.82 -10.98
CA MET A 247 -6.33 -11.31 -9.60
C MET A 247 -5.09 -10.81 -8.84
N LEU A 248 -3.94 -10.73 -9.52
CA LEU A 248 -2.73 -10.08 -8.97
C LEU A 248 -2.98 -8.62 -8.58
N LYS A 249 -3.82 -7.89 -9.32
CA LYS A 249 -4.15 -6.48 -9.06
C LYS A 249 -5.15 -6.31 -7.91
N ASN A 250 -5.86 -7.36 -7.51
CA ASN A 250 -6.59 -7.38 -6.23
C ASN A 250 -5.66 -7.63 -5.03
N ILE A 251 -4.63 -8.46 -5.20
CA ILE A 251 -3.72 -8.85 -4.11
C ILE A 251 -2.63 -7.79 -3.85
N SER A 252 -2.09 -7.20 -4.92
CA SER A 252 -1.00 -6.21 -4.82
C SER A 252 -1.29 -5.04 -3.87
N PRO A 253 -2.44 -4.34 -3.95
CA PRO A 253 -2.74 -3.24 -3.02
C PRO A 253 -2.90 -3.74 -1.57
N LEU A 254 -3.37 -4.96 -1.34
CA LEU A 254 -3.44 -5.54 0.01
C LEU A 254 -2.04 -5.72 0.61
N THR A 255 -1.13 -6.32 -0.16
CA THR A 255 0.26 -6.47 0.28
C THR A 255 0.97 -5.14 0.46
N MET A 256 0.63 -4.15 -0.37
CA MET A 256 1.17 -2.79 -0.24
C MET A 256 0.67 -2.11 1.04
N LEU A 257 -0.63 -2.19 1.34
CA LEU A 257 -1.21 -1.62 2.56
C LEU A 257 -0.61 -2.27 3.81
N VAL A 258 -0.53 -3.61 3.86
CA VAL A 258 0.05 -4.33 5.00
C VAL A 258 1.49 -3.91 5.30
N GLU A 259 2.28 -3.59 4.28
CA GLU A 259 3.69 -3.25 4.42
C GLU A 259 3.94 -1.75 4.62
N LEU A 260 3.10 -0.87 4.07
CA LEU A 260 3.34 0.57 4.01
C LEU A 260 2.38 1.42 4.85
N ALA A 261 1.19 0.92 5.22
CA ALA A 261 0.25 1.67 6.03
C ALA A 261 0.61 1.62 7.53
N ASP A 262 0.45 2.74 8.23
CA ASP A 262 0.72 2.84 9.67
C ASP A 262 -0.51 2.54 10.54
N ASP A 263 -1.71 2.51 9.95
CA ASP A 263 -2.98 2.35 10.67
C ASP A 263 -3.33 0.86 10.87
N PRO A 264 -3.40 0.36 12.12
CA PRO A 264 -3.71 -1.04 12.40
C PRO A 264 -5.11 -1.50 11.99
N GLU A 265 -6.06 -0.60 11.73
CA GLU A 265 -7.36 -1.02 11.19
C GLU A 265 -7.29 -1.33 9.69
N VAL A 266 -6.30 -0.76 8.99
CA VAL A 266 -6.07 -0.97 7.55
C VAL A 266 -5.19 -2.21 7.29
N VAL A 267 -4.43 -2.66 8.29
CA VAL A 267 -3.43 -3.74 8.22
C VAL A 267 -3.89 -5.01 8.94
#